data_AF-A0A7S9WH46-F1
#
_entry.id   AF-A0A7S9WH46-F1
#
_cell.length_a   1.000
_cell.length_b   1.000
_cell.length_c   1.000
_cell.angle_alpha   90.00
_cell.angle_beta   90.00
_cell.angle_gamma   90.00
#
_symmetry.space_group_name_H-M   'P 1'
#
loop_
_entity.id
_entity.type
_entity.pdbx_description
1 polymer ?
#
loop_
_entity_poly.entity_id
_entity_poly.type
_entity_poly.pdbx_seq_one_letter_code
_entity_poly.pdbx_strand_id
1 'polypeptide(L)'
;MGACAKLYQDFGNIYGQTFRSWWADHDHLFTEPTAAALTKDQHAFGANAQIVDVQIDVSLGAEAVERSLKELHAKLVFPERVALHRSAAIYPVARRPVLMNLHRHLAVFKWRKRCPDMSDEDIADHVGHHAAAQANGISRSYMERLGHSTREIDIELRRAKRKAVQHDLRCAHLLIAGVGKGEFPVRTTS
;
A
#
# COMPACT_ATOMS: atom_id res chain seq x y z
N MET A 1 -14.63 21.95 0.04
CA MET A 1 -14.69 20.47 0.14
C MET A 1 -13.33 19.98 0.61
N GLY A 2 -13.26 19.08 1.60
CA GLY A 2 -11.99 18.56 2.11
C GLY A 2 -11.37 17.51 1.18
N ALA A 3 -10.04 17.35 1.22
CA ALA A 3 -9.31 16.42 0.36
C ALA A 3 -9.80 14.96 0.46
N CYS A 4 -10.37 14.56 1.59
CA CYS A 4 -10.88 13.21 1.83
C CYS A 4 -12.42 13.07 1.70
N ALA A 5 -13.13 14.07 1.15
CA ALA A 5 -14.59 14.05 1.14
C ALA A 5 -15.18 12.85 0.37
N LYS A 6 -14.62 12.52 -0.80
CA LYS A 6 -15.02 11.37 -1.61
C LYS A 6 -14.75 10.04 -0.88
N LEU A 7 -13.58 9.91 -0.25
CA LEU A 7 -13.25 8.74 0.56
C LEU A 7 -14.20 8.58 1.73
N TYR A 8 -14.56 9.67 2.40
CA TYR A 8 -15.48 9.62 3.52
C TYR A 8 -16.89 9.21 3.07
N GLN A 9 -17.31 9.56 1.86
CA GLN A 9 -18.57 9.11 1.27
C GLN A 9 -18.58 7.59 1.06
N ASP A 10 -17.47 7.02 0.57
CA ASP A 10 -17.38 5.59 0.29
C ASP A 10 -17.07 4.75 1.54
N PHE A 11 -16.17 5.22 2.42
CA PHE A 11 -15.70 4.49 3.60
C PHE A 11 -16.53 4.77 4.86
N GLY A 12 -17.25 5.89 4.90
CA GLY A 12 -17.98 6.33 6.10
C GLY A 12 -17.07 6.59 7.31
N ASN A 13 -17.67 6.52 8.51
CA ASN A 13 -16.95 6.70 9.76
C ASN A 13 -16.25 5.40 10.21
N ILE A 14 -15.03 5.17 9.70
CA ILE A 14 -14.21 3.99 10.04
C ILE A 14 -13.84 3.89 11.52
N TYR A 15 -13.97 4.97 12.29
CA TYR A 15 -13.68 4.97 13.73
C TYR A 15 -14.93 4.68 14.58
N GLY A 16 -16.12 4.66 13.97
CA GLY A 16 -17.39 4.39 14.66
C GLY A 16 -17.65 2.92 14.94
N GLN A 17 -16.90 2.00 14.33
CA GLN A 17 -17.10 0.55 14.46
C GLN A 17 -15.78 -0.23 14.39
N THR A 18 -15.85 -1.53 14.66
CA THR A 18 -14.66 -2.39 14.51
C THR A 18 -14.30 -2.59 13.05
N PHE A 19 -13.01 -2.82 12.76
CA PHE A 19 -12.56 -3.12 11.40
C PHE A 19 -13.30 -4.32 10.80
N ARG A 20 -13.58 -5.37 11.59
CA ARG A 20 -14.28 -6.56 11.11
C ARG A 20 -15.72 -6.24 10.70
N SER A 21 -16.44 -5.46 11.51
CA SER A 21 -17.80 -5.02 11.16
C SER A 21 -17.79 -4.14 9.92
N TRP A 22 -16.84 -3.21 9.82
CA TRP A 22 -16.70 -2.35 8.64
C TRP A 22 -16.38 -3.14 7.37
N TRP A 23 -15.43 -4.06 7.45
CA TRP A 23 -15.01 -4.89 6.33
C TRP A 23 -16.14 -5.76 5.79
N ALA A 24 -17.03 -6.26 6.65
CA ALA A 24 -18.16 -7.08 6.22
C ALA A 24 -19.11 -6.36 5.26
N ASP A 25 -19.24 -5.04 5.38
CA ASP A 25 -20.14 -4.23 4.54
C ASP A 25 -19.40 -3.52 3.38
N HIS A 26 -18.07 -3.43 3.43
CA HIS A 26 -17.25 -2.59 2.54
C HIS A 26 -16.16 -3.35 1.76
N ASP A 27 -16.12 -4.69 1.84
CA ASP A 27 -15.15 -5.50 1.09
C ASP A 27 -15.26 -5.28 -0.43
N HIS A 28 -16.48 -5.04 -0.92
CA HIS A 28 -16.79 -4.73 -2.31
C HIS A 28 -15.96 -3.57 -2.90
N LEU A 29 -15.45 -2.66 -2.07
CA LEU A 29 -14.57 -1.57 -2.47
C LEU A 29 -13.20 -2.06 -2.98
N PHE A 30 -12.77 -3.24 -2.54
CA PHE A 30 -11.44 -3.82 -2.80
C PHE A 30 -11.50 -5.12 -3.61
N THR A 31 -12.68 -5.69 -3.83
CA THR A 31 -12.86 -6.91 -4.63
C THR A 31 -12.88 -6.60 -6.11
N GLU A 32 -12.34 -7.51 -6.91
CA GLU A 32 -12.55 -7.47 -8.36
C GLU A 32 -14.03 -7.69 -8.67
N PRO A 33 -14.62 -6.91 -9.59
CA PRO A 33 -15.97 -7.18 -10.06
C PRO A 33 -16.03 -8.54 -10.73
N THR A 34 -17.18 -9.22 -10.62
CA THR A 34 -17.42 -10.49 -11.28
C THR A 34 -17.26 -10.34 -12.79
N ALA A 35 -16.24 -10.98 -13.35
CA ALA A 35 -15.89 -10.86 -14.77
C ALA A 35 -16.79 -11.68 -15.69
N ALA A 36 -17.39 -12.76 -15.18
CA ALA A 36 -18.31 -13.61 -15.92
C ALA A 36 -19.30 -14.25 -14.95
N ALA A 37 -20.57 -14.26 -15.33
CA ALA A 37 -21.63 -14.95 -14.61
C ALA A 37 -22.40 -15.83 -15.61
N LEU A 38 -22.84 -17.01 -15.16
CA LEU A 38 -23.68 -17.88 -15.96
C LEU A 38 -25.11 -17.35 -15.93
N THR A 39 -25.68 -17.11 -17.10
CA THR A 39 -26.97 -16.43 -17.34
C THR A 39 -28.21 -17.09 -16.73
N LYS A 40 -28.07 -18.26 -16.08
CA LYS A 40 -29.16 -18.89 -15.33
C LYS A 40 -29.52 -18.11 -14.06
N ASP A 41 -28.56 -17.39 -13.51
CA ASP A 41 -28.79 -16.45 -12.42
C ASP A 41 -28.81 -15.04 -13.02
N GLN A 42 -29.86 -14.26 -12.75
CA GLN A 42 -29.92 -12.85 -13.11
C GLN A 42 -28.83 -12.09 -12.35
N HIS A 43 -27.62 -12.08 -12.89
CA HIS A 43 -26.51 -11.34 -12.31
C HIS A 43 -26.56 -9.90 -12.80
N ALA A 44 -26.79 -8.97 -11.89
CA ALA A 44 -26.76 -7.55 -12.19
C ALA A 44 -25.30 -7.10 -12.30
N PHE A 45 -24.79 -7.01 -13.52
CA PHE A 45 -23.56 -6.28 -13.77
C PHE A 45 -23.77 -4.78 -13.50
N GLY A 46 -22.71 -4.06 -13.12
CA GLY A 46 -22.79 -2.63 -12.84
C GLY A 46 -23.30 -1.82 -14.03
N ALA A 47 -23.88 -0.63 -13.78
CA ALA A 47 -24.58 0.20 -14.78
C ALA A 47 -23.76 0.55 -16.05
N ASN A 48 -22.44 0.41 -16.02
CA ASN A 48 -21.54 0.69 -17.15
C ASN A 48 -20.89 -0.57 -17.74
N ALA A 49 -21.38 -1.76 -17.40
CA ALA A 49 -20.82 -3.00 -17.92
C ALA A 49 -21.14 -3.17 -19.42
N GLN A 50 -20.12 -3.49 -20.21
CA GLN A 50 -20.32 -3.95 -21.59
C GLN A 50 -20.53 -5.46 -21.58
N ILE A 51 -21.73 -5.89 -21.93
CA ILE A 51 -22.12 -7.30 -21.91
C ILE A 51 -22.02 -7.84 -23.34
N VAL A 52 -21.40 -9.01 -23.48
CA VAL A 52 -21.30 -9.74 -24.76
C VAL A 52 -21.88 -11.14 -24.56
N ASP A 53 -22.84 -11.51 -25.41
CA ASP A 53 -23.39 -12.86 -25.43
C ASP A 53 -22.43 -13.81 -26.16
N VAL A 54 -21.97 -14.86 -25.46
CA VAL A 54 -21.04 -15.86 -26.00
C VAL A 54 -21.76 -17.20 -26.11
N GLN A 55 -21.75 -17.77 -27.31
CA GLN A 55 -22.20 -19.15 -27.53
C GLN A 55 -21.00 -20.11 -27.39
N ILE A 56 -21.17 -21.14 -26.58
CA ILE A 56 -20.13 -22.14 -26.30
C ILE A 56 -20.62 -23.50 -26.78
N ASP A 57 -19.84 -24.15 -27.65
CA ASP A 57 -20.07 -25.55 -28.00
C ASP A 57 -19.50 -26.46 -26.90
N VAL A 58 -20.38 -26.92 -26.03
CA VAL A 58 -20.05 -27.80 -24.88
C VAL A 58 -19.66 -29.23 -25.31
N SER A 59 -19.82 -29.59 -26.59
CA SER A 59 -19.33 -30.87 -27.10
C SER A 59 -17.81 -30.90 -27.26
N LEU A 60 -17.16 -29.72 -27.29
CA LEU A 60 -15.72 -29.58 -27.33
C LEU A 60 -15.12 -29.84 -25.95
N GLY A 61 -13.91 -30.42 -25.92
CA GLY A 61 -13.17 -30.62 -24.67
C GLY A 61 -12.89 -29.30 -23.94
N ALA A 62 -12.82 -29.36 -22.61
CA ALA A 62 -12.66 -28.18 -21.74
C ALA A 62 -11.49 -27.27 -22.13
N GLU A 63 -10.35 -27.84 -22.52
CA GLU A 63 -9.18 -27.06 -22.96
C GLU A 63 -9.44 -26.25 -24.25
N ALA A 64 -10.21 -26.80 -25.19
CA ALA A 64 -10.54 -26.11 -26.42
C ALA A 64 -11.48 -24.93 -26.15
N VAL A 65 -12.50 -25.14 -25.30
CA VAL A 65 -13.42 -24.08 -24.85
C VAL A 65 -12.66 -22.97 -24.12
N GLU A 66 -11.77 -23.32 -23.19
CA GLU A 66 -10.97 -22.34 -22.45
C GLU A 66 -10.08 -21.49 -23.37
N ARG A 67 -9.42 -22.13 -24.35
CA ARG A 67 -8.59 -21.44 -25.34
C ARG A 67 -9.41 -20.46 -26.17
N SER A 68 -10.57 -20.89 -26.67
CA SER A 68 -11.46 -20.04 -27.46
C SER A 68 -11.99 -18.85 -26.66
N LEU A 69 -12.33 -19.04 -25.38
CA LEU A 69 -12.75 -17.95 -24.51
C LEU A 69 -11.62 -16.94 -24.26
N LYS A 70 -10.39 -17.41 -24.04
CA LYS A 70 -9.20 -16.54 -23.89
C LYS A 70 -8.92 -15.73 -25.16
N GLU A 71 -9.00 -16.36 -26.32
CA GLU A 71 -8.81 -15.68 -27.61
C GLU A 71 -9.90 -14.64 -27.89
N LEU A 72 -11.16 -14.97 -27.59
CA LEU A 72 -12.29 -14.06 -27.77
C LEU A 72 -12.18 -12.85 -26.83
N HIS A 73 -11.86 -13.09 -25.55
CA HIS A 73 -11.59 -12.01 -24.59
C HIS A 73 -10.43 -11.12 -25.04
N ALA A 74 -9.34 -11.72 -25.55
CA ALA A 74 -8.19 -10.95 -26.05
C ALA A 74 -8.55 -10.04 -27.24
N LYS A 75 -9.40 -10.52 -28.16
CA LYS A 75 -9.89 -9.73 -29.30
C LYS A 75 -10.80 -8.57 -28.87
N LEU A 76 -11.63 -8.77 -27.84
CA LEU A 76 -12.54 -7.74 -27.33
C LEU A 76 -11.82 -6.65 -26.52
N VAL A 77 -10.84 -7.04 -25.71
CA VAL A 77 -10.15 -6.12 -24.78
C VAL A 77 -8.93 -5.44 -25.41
N PHE A 78 -8.27 -6.08 -26.39
CA PHE A 78 -7.02 -5.59 -26.98
C PHE A 78 -7.05 -5.51 -28.51
N PRO A 79 -7.87 -4.63 -29.13
CA PRO A 79 -7.83 -4.39 -30.58
C PRO A 79 -6.48 -3.80 -31.04
N GLU A 80 -5.82 -3.03 -30.18
CA GLU A 80 -4.41 -2.66 -30.30
C GLU A 80 -3.70 -3.07 -29.01
N ARG A 81 -2.55 -3.74 -29.11
CA ARG A 81 -1.84 -4.42 -28.00
C ARG A 81 -1.33 -3.43 -26.93
N VAL A 82 -2.20 -2.96 -26.05
CA VAL A 82 -1.80 -2.28 -24.81
C VAL A 82 -2.81 -2.57 -23.71
N ALA A 83 -2.45 -3.42 -22.74
CA ALA A 83 -2.42 -3.02 -21.33
C ALA A 83 -1.96 -4.17 -20.44
N LEU A 84 -1.03 -3.85 -19.52
CA LEU A 84 -0.80 -4.62 -18.31
C LEU A 84 -2.14 -4.78 -17.56
N HIS A 85 -2.42 -5.97 -17.03
CA HIS A 85 -3.51 -6.21 -16.08
C HIS A 85 -3.50 -5.11 -15.00
N ARG A 86 -4.53 -4.26 -15.01
CA ARG A 86 -4.84 -3.33 -13.91
C ARG A 86 -6.10 -3.85 -13.21
N SER A 87 -6.06 -3.88 -11.89
CA SER A 87 -7.21 -4.23 -11.05
C SER A 87 -8.39 -3.33 -11.37
N ALA A 88 -9.60 -3.91 -11.43
CA ALA A 88 -10.85 -3.22 -11.70
C ALA A 88 -11.64 -2.91 -10.41
N ALA A 89 -11.05 -3.14 -9.24
CA ALA A 89 -11.61 -2.72 -7.96
C ALA A 89 -11.75 -1.19 -7.87
N ILE A 90 -12.67 -0.70 -7.04
CA ILE A 90 -12.90 0.73 -6.82
C ILE A 90 -11.65 1.38 -6.20
N TYR A 91 -11.03 0.68 -5.24
CA TYR A 91 -9.80 1.10 -4.58
C TYR A 91 -8.72 0.01 -4.73
N PRO A 92 -8.03 -0.06 -5.89
CA PRO A 92 -7.07 -1.11 -6.16
C PRO A 92 -5.82 -0.96 -5.29
N VAL A 93 -5.29 -2.10 -4.81
CA VAL A 93 -4.03 -2.11 -4.06
C VAL A 93 -2.88 -1.97 -5.03
N ALA A 94 -2.26 -0.78 -5.08
CA ALA A 94 -1.20 -0.46 -6.05
C ALA A 94 0.00 -1.42 -5.99
N ARG A 95 0.32 -1.94 -4.79
CA ARG A 95 1.35 -2.95 -4.55
C ARG A 95 1.16 -3.58 -3.18
N ARG A 96 1.68 -4.79 -2.98
CA ARG A 96 1.70 -5.41 -1.64
C ARG A 96 2.56 -4.58 -0.65
N PRO A 97 1.99 -4.01 0.43
CA PRO A 97 2.79 -3.31 1.42
C PRO A 97 3.62 -4.26 2.26
N VAL A 98 4.85 -3.86 2.58
CA VAL A 98 5.62 -4.48 3.68
C VAL A 98 5.08 -3.90 4.99
N LEU A 99 4.34 -4.72 5.75
CA LEU A 99 3.64 -4.29 6.96
C LEU A 99 4.57 -3.68 8.02
N MET A 100 5.76 -4.26 8.20
CA MET A 100 6.76 -3.74 9.13
C MET A 100 7.14 -2.30 8.79
N ASN A 101 7.42 -2.04 7.51
CA ASN A 101 7.78 -0.70 7.04
C ASN A 101 6.59 0.26 7.18
N LEU A 102 5.38 -0.18 6.84
CA LEU A 102 4.17 0.64 6.99
C LEU A 102 3.96 1.05 8.45
N HIS A 103 4.04 0.10 9.37
CA HIS A 103 3.94 0.35 10.81
C HIS A 103 4.99 1.38 11.26
N ARG A 104 6.25 1.17 10.87
CA ARG A 104 7.37 2.06 11.22
C ARG A 104 7.16 3.48 10.70
N HIS A 105 6.82 3.65 9.42
CA HIS A 105 6.54 4.96 8.83
C HIS A 105 5.42 5.70 9.58
N LEU A 106 4.32 5.00 9.88
CA LEU A 106 3.18 5.57 10.61
C LEU A 106 3.51 5.85 12.08
N ALA A 107 4.34 5.05 12.73
CA ALA A 107 4.77 5.28 14.11
C ALA A 107 5.60 6.57 14.21
N VAL A 108 6.58 6.76 13.33
CA VAL A 108 7.37 8.00 13.25
C VAL A 108 6.46 9.22 13.01
N PHE A 109 5.51 9.10 12.08
CA PHE A 109 4.56 10.18 11.80
C PHE A 109 3.66 10.52 13.00
N LYS A 110 3.15 9.51 13.72
CA LYS A 110 2.36 9.72 14.95
C LYS A 110 3.15 10.46 16.02
N TRP A 111 4.42 10.10 16.23
CA TRP A 111 5.29 10.81 17.18
C TRP A 111 5.53 12.26 16.76
N ARG A 112 5.86 12.51 15.49
CA ARG A 112 6.04 13.88 15.00
C ARG A 112 4.77 14.73 15.15
N LYS A 113 3.59 14.14 14.93
CA LYS A 113 2.31 14.84 15.10
C LYS A 113 2.01 15.14 16.57
N ARG A 114 2.37 14.24 17.48
CA ARG A 114 2.14 14.40 18.93
C ARG A 114 3.13 15.39 19.56
N CYS A 115 4.38 15.38 19.11
CA CYS A 115 5.48 16.18 19.65
C CYS A 115 6.26 16.83 18.49
N PRO A 116 5.78 17.97 17.94
CA PRO A 116 6.39 18.61 16.77
C PRO A 116 7.86 19.00 16.94
N ASP A 117 8.23 19.40 18.16
CA ASP A 117 9.56 19.91 18.50
C ASP A 117 10.52 18.82 19.00
N MET A 118 10.06 17.57 19.09
CA MET A 118 10.92 16.45 19.49
C MET A 118 12.00 16.20 18.44
N SER A 119 13.24 15.98 18.88
CA SER A 119 14.34 15.73 17.98
C SER A 119 14.15 14.41 17.21
N ASP A 120 14.68 14.35 15.98
CA ASP A 120 14.63 13.10 15.20
C ASP A 120 15.33 11.94 15.94
N GLU A 121 16.33 12.23 16.77
CA GLU A 121 17.06 11.23 17.55
C GLU A 121 16.18 10.60 18.61
N ASP A 122 15.42 11.42 19.34
CA ASP A 122 14.48 10.94 20.36
C ASP A 122 13.33 10.16 19.71
N ILE A 123 12.81 10.62 18.57
CA ILE A 123 11.79 9.88 17.82
C ILE A 123 12.34 8.53 17.36
N ALA A 124 13.59 8.49 16.90
CA ALA A 124 14.26 7.25 16.52
C ALA A 124 14.31 6.26 17.70
N ASP A 125 14.67 6.72 18.90
CA ASP A 125 14.72 5.88 20.09
C ASP A 125 13.32 5.37 20.51
N HIS A 126 12.28 6.20 20.44
CA HIS A 126 10.90 5.78 20.75
C HIS A 126 10.33 4.73 19.78
N VAL A 127 10.78 4.75 18.52
CA VAL A 127 10.30 3.83 17.47
C VAL A 127 11.23 2.62 17.29
N GLY A 128 12.34 2.56 18.03
CA GLY A 128 13.30 1.46 17.98
C GLY A 128 14.22 1.48 16.76
N HIS A 129 14.53 2.66 16.22
CA HIS A 129 15.58 2.83 15.21
C HIS A 129 16.96 2.68 15.86
N HIS A 130 17.49 1.47 15.82
CA HIS A 130 18.84 1.17 16.27
C HIS A 130 19.83 1.32 15.11
N ALA A 131 20.76 2.27 15.24
CA ALA A 131 21.93 2.35 14.39
C ALA A 131 23.11 1.64 15.09
N ALA A 132 23.99 1.00 14.31
CA ALA A 132 25.16 0.36 14.86
C ALA A 132 26.03 1.40 15.58
N ALA A 133 26.41 1.13 16.83
CA ALA A 133 27.29 1.98 17.62
C ALA A 133 28.76 1.77 17.22
N GLN A 134 29.06 1.92 15.93
CA GLN A 134 30.37 1.69 15.33
C GLN A 134 30.62 2.71 14.21
N ALA A 135 31.88 3.15 14.07
CA ALA A 135 32.35 3.94 12.93
C ALA A 135 33.58 3.26 12.34
N ASN A 136 33.66 3.15 11.01
CA ASN A 136 34.78 2.48 10.31
C ASN A 136 35.12 1.07 10.86
N GLY A 137 34.12 0.33 11.34
CA GLY A 137 34.28 -1.00 11.93
C GLY A 137 34.74 -1.03 13.39
N ILE A 138 35.07 0.13 13.98
CA ILE A 138 35.48 0.25 15.38
C ILE A 138 34.26 0.49 16.25
N SER A 139 34.06 -0.31 17.30
CA SER A 139 32.92 -0.15 18.21
C SER A 139 33.14 0.96 19.22
N ARG A 140 32.03 1.61 19.60
CA ARG A 140 31.99 2.62 20.67
C ARG A 140 32.56 2.07 21.97
N SER A 141 32.13 0.88 22.37
CA SER A 141 32.57 0.22 23.60
C SER A 141 34.07 -0.10 23.59
N TYR A 142 34.64 -0.40 22.42
CA TYR A 142 36.08 -0.61 22.28
C TYR A 142 36.86 0.70 22.47
N MET A 143 36.40 1.80 21.88
CA MET A 143 37.02 3.11 22.07
C MET A 143 36.93 3.61 23.52
N GLU A 144 35.78 3.41 24.18
CA GLU A 144 35.60 3.76 25.60
C GLU A 144 36.56 3.00 26.50
N ARG A 145 36.75 1.70 26.26
CA ARG A 145 37.70 0.86 27.01
C ARG A 145 39.15 1.31 26.83
N LEU A 146 39.50 1.86 25.68
CA LEU A 146 40.83 2.41 25.40
C LEU A 146 41.00 3.86 25.91
N GLY A 147 39.98 4.46 26.51
CA GLY A 147 40.01 5.84 26.97
C GLY A 147 40.04 6.87 25.83
N HIS A 148 39.68 6.48 24.62
CA HIS A 148 39.63 7.36 23.46
C HIS A 148 38.26 8.02 23.29
N SER A 149 38.23 9.16 22.60
CA SER A 149 36.98 9.90 22.34
C SER A 149 36.06 9.14 21.39
N THR A 150 34.78 9.00 21.76
CA THR A 150 33.73 8.39 20.91
C THR A 150 32.96 9.40 20.08
N ARG A 151 33.36 10.68 20.11
CA ARG A 151 32.59 11.80 19.57
C ARG A 151 32.18 11.60 18.11
N GLU A 152 33.07 11.03 17.28
CA GLU A 152 32.79 10.76 15.86
C GLU A 152 31.71 9.69 15.70
N ILE A 153 31.81 8.59 16.47
CA ILE A 153 30.80 7.52 16.49
C ILE A 153 29.43 8.09 16.92
N ASP A 154 29.41 8.94 17.95
CA ASP A 154 28.16 9.55 18.42
C ASP A 154 27.57 10.55 17.40
N ILE A 155 28.40 11.25 16.62
CA ILE A 155 27.92 12.10 15.52
C ILE A 155 27.33 11.26 14.39
N GLU A 156 27.99 10.17 14.01
CA GLU A 156 27.50 9.26 12.97
C GLU A 156 26.20 8.57 13.38
N LEU A 157 26.11 8.10 14.62
CA LEU A 157 24.90 7.49 15.17
C LEU A 157 23.70 8.45 15.09
N ARG A 158 23.91 9.70 15.53
CA ARG A 158 22.88 10.76 15.45
C ARG A 158 22.47 11.05 14.02
N ARG A 159 23.42 11.16 13.08
CA ARG A 159 23.14 11.33 11.65
C ARG A 159 22.34 10.17 11.07
N ALA A 160 22.68 8.93 11.43
CA ALA A 160 21.96 7.74 10.98
C ALA A 160 20.51 7.72 11.47
N LYS A 161 20.29 8.01 12.77
CA LYS A 161 18.95 8.16 13.37
C LYS A 161 18.12 9.23 12.66
N ARG A 162 18.68 10.44 12.49
CA ARG A 162 18.05 11.55 11.76
C ARG A 162 17.65 11.14 10.34
N LYS A 163 18.58 10.54 9.59
CA LYS A 163 18.33 10.09 8.21
C LYS A 163 17.20 9.06 8.13
N ALA A 164 17.17 8.10 9.07
CA ALA A 164 16.12 7.07 9.12
C ALA A 164 14.74 7.69 9.40
N VAL A 165 14.64 8.58 10.39
CA VAL A 165 13.39 9.27 10.75
C VAL A 165 12.89 10.16 9.61
N GLN A 166 13.76 10.95 8.99
CA GLN A 166 13.38 11.81 7.86
C GLN A 166 12.92 11.01 6.64
N HIS A 167 13.57 9.88 6.36
CA HIS A 167 13.12 8.96 5.32
C HIS A 167 11.71 8.42 5.63
N ASP A 168 11.50 7.92 6.85
CA ASP A 168 10.22 7.35 7.27
C ASP A 168 9.09 8.41 7.27
N LEU A 169 9.37 9.65 7.69
CA LEU A 169 8.42 10.76 7.60
C LEU A 169 8.03 11.06 6.15
N ARG A 170 9.00 11.11 5.24
CA ARG A 170 8.72 11.32 3.81
C ARG A 170 7.83 10.21 3.25
N CYS A 171 8.16 8.96 3.57
CA CYS A 171 7.35 7.81 3.19
C CYS A 171 5.93 7.88 3.78
N ALA A 172 5.80 8.27 5.05
CA ALA A 172 4.49 8.43 5.69
C ALA A 172 3.64 9.52 5.02
N HIS A 173 4.23 10.68 4.70
CA HIS A 173 3.52 11.74 3.99
C HIS A 173 3.04 11.29 2.61
N LEU A 174 3.87 10.56 1.85
CA LEU A 174 3.46 10.00 0.55
C LEU A 174 2.32 9.01 0.69
N LEU A 175 2.37 8.12 1.69
CA LEU A 175 1.30 7.16 1.96
C LEU A 175 0.00 7.87 2.32
N ILE A 176 0.05 8.86 3.22
CA ILE A 176 -1.14 9.62 3.66
C ILE A 176 -1.73 10.42 2.50
N ALA A 177 -0.88 11.06 1.70
CA ALA A 177 -1.32 11.80 0.51
C ALA A 177 -1.94 10.87 -0.55
N GLY A 178 -1.37 9.69 -0.76
CA GLY A 178 -1.93 8.66 -1.65
C GLY A 178 -3.29 8.17 -1.18
N VAL A 179 -3.42 7.87 0.12
CA VAL A 179 -4.72 7.50 0.71
C VAL A 179 -5.76 8.57 0.43
N GLY A 180 -5.43 9.86 0.60
CA GLY A 180 -6.30 10.98 0.28
C GLY A 180 -6.79 11.04 -1.18
N LYS A 181 -6.14 10.32 -2.10
CA LYS A 181 -6.51 10.18 -3.51
C LYS A 181 -7.19 8.84 -3.84
N GLY A 182 -7.34 7.94 -2.88
CA GLY A 182 -7.82 6.58 -3.12
C GLY A 182 -6.75 5.61 -3.62
N GLU A 183 -5.47 5.97 -3.53
CA GLU A 183 -4.37 5.13 -4.01
C GLU A 183 -3.55 4.62 -2.83
N PHE A 184 -3.44 3.29 -2.69
CA PHE A 184 -2.66 2.73 -1.60
C PHE A 184 -2.03 1.37 -1.94
N PRO A 185 -0.77 1.11 -1.53
CA PRO A 185 0.22 2.03 -0.96
C PRO A 185 1.10 2.66 -2.05
N VAL A 186 1.08 3.99 -2.17
CA VAL A 186 1.96 4.74 -3.09
C VAL A 186 3.17 5.26 -2.32
N ARG A 187 4.38 4.94 -2.80
CA ARG A 187 5.66 5.35 -2.17
C ARG A 187 6.56 6.20 -3.06
N THR A 188 6.14 6.46 -4.29
CA THR A 188 6.86 7.25 -5.30
C THR A 188 5.85 8.10 -6.03
N THR A 189 6.18 9.38 -6.24
CA THR A 189 5.48 10.21 -7.22
C THR A 189 5.78 9.63 -8.61
N SER A 190 4.76 9.09 -9.27
CA SER A 190 4.82 8.78 -10.70
C SER A 190 5.05 10.03 -11.53
#